data_AF-A0A2G9REX9-F1
#
_entry.id   AF-A0A2G9REX9-F1
#
_cell.length_a   1.000
_cell.length_b   1.000
_cell.length_c   1.000
_cell.angle_alpha   90.00
_cell.angle_beta   90.00
_cell.angle_gamma   90.00
#
_symmetry.space_group_name_H-M   'P 1'
#
loop_
_entity.id
_entity.type
_entity.pdbx_description
1 polymer ?
#
loop_
_entity_poly.entity_id
_entity_poly.type
_entity_poly.pdbx_seq_one_letter_code
_entity_poly.pdbx_strand_id
1 'polypeptide(L)'
;MAFLSQSEVEDDQYVFTCSLDNARNLSNILKAINFKDHAACFATSNGLKFTVENAKCLQANAFIQAGIFQEFSIQEESVIFRINLTVLLDCLTIFGASAVPASPTALKMCYRGYGHPLMLFLEEGGVMTVCKINTQEPEETLDFDFCSTNVVNKIILQSEGLKEAFSELDMTSDILQITMSPTKPYFRLSTFGNAGSAHLDYPKDSDLIEAFHCTETQTNSRDTRE
;
A
#
# COMPACT_ATOMS: atom_id res chain seq x y z
N MET A 1 -12.94 -2.14 29.33
CA MET A 1 -11.85 -2.46 30.27
C MET A 1 -10.59 -1.81 29.74
N ALA A 2 -9.81 -1.19 30.62
CA ALA A 2 -8.92 -0.09 30.30
C ALA A 2 -7.82 -0.46 29.30
N PHE A 3 -7.85 0.21 28.14
CA PHE A 3 -6.69 0.33 27.28
C PHE A 3 -5.66 1.18 28.04
N LEU A 4 -4.56 0.55 28.47
CA LEU A 4 -3.39 1.16 29.12
C LEU A 4 -3.68 1.82 30.49
N SER A 5 -3.76 1.02 31.55
CA SER A 5 -3.44 1.53 32.89
C SER A 5 -1.95 1.89 32.94
N GLN A 6 -1.70 3.18 33.05
CA GLN A 6 -0.48 3.85 33.50
C GLN A 6 0.56 2.94 34.18
N SER A 7 1.56 2.51 33.43
CA SER A 7 2.89 2.20 33.95
C SER A 7 3.84 2.04 32.75
N GLU A 8 4.78 3.00 32.62
CA GLU A 8 5.82 3.12 31.58
C GLU A 8 5.51 3.94 30.30
N VAL A 9 4.62 4.94 30.37
CA VAL A 9 4.75 6.10 29.48
C VAL A 9 5.41 7.19 30.33
N GLU A 10 6.76 7.19 30.36
CA GLU A 10 7.51 8.40 30.72
C GLU A 10 6.99 9.56 29.85
N ASP A 11 7.13 10.78 30.36
CA ASP A 11 6.68 12.07 29.81
C ASP A 11 7.31 12.41 28.44
N ASP A 12 7.16 11.49 27.48
CA ASP A 12 7.74 11.56 26.16
C ASP A 12 6.77 12.24 25.23
N GLN A 13 7.11 13.47 24.89
CA GLN A 13 6.39 14.26 23.91
C GLN A 13 6.52 13.59 22.53
N TYR A 14 5.51 12.81 22.15
CA TYR A 14 5.44 12.18 20.83
C TYR A 14 4.95 13.19 19.79
N VAL A 15 5.73 13.43 18.74
CA VAL A 15 5.33 14.28 17.61
C VAL A 15 4.25 13.64 16.74
N PHE A 16 4.14 12.30 16.78
CA PHE A 16 3.10 11.53 16.10
C PHE A 16 2.61 10.38 16.98
N THR A 17 1.30 10.22 17.07
CA THR A 17 0.65 9.09 17.75
C THR A 17 -0.62 8.71 17.00
N CYS A 18 -0.85 7.40 16.82
CA CYS A 18 -2.15 6.91 16.37
C CYS A 18 -2.54 5.58 17.00
N SER A 19 -3.82 5.24 16.97
CA SER A 19 -4.33 3.93 17.43
C SER A 19 -5.36 3.32 16.49
N LEU A 20 -5.35 1.99 16.45
CA LEU A 20 -6.28 1.13 15.73
C LEU A 20 -6.81 0.06 16.68
N ASP A 21 -8.11 -0.20 16.67
CA ASP A 21 -8.71 -1.35 17.34
C ASP A 21 -8.41 -2.69 16.64
N ASN A 22 -8.02 -2.63 15.37
CA ASN A 22 -7.65 -3.79 14.56
C ASN A 22 -6.45 -3.46 13.66
N ALA A 23 -5.27 -3.95 14.03
CA ALA A 23 -4.01 -3.81 13.30
C ALA A 23 -4.09 -4.32 11.85
N ARG A 24 -5.04 -5.22 11.55
CA ARG A 24 -5.28 -5.71 10.18
C ARG A 24 -5.76 -4.62 9.22
N ASN A 25 -6.41 -3.56 9.73
CA ASN A 25 -6.80 -2.42 8.90
C ASN A 25 -5.58 -1.74 8.28
N LEU A 26 -4.45 -1.72 8.99
CA LEU A 26 -3.19 -1.21 8.47
C LEU A 26 -2.40 -2.29 7.71
N SER A 27 -2.20 -3.46 8.32
CA SER A 27 -1.30 -4.47 7.75
C SER A 27 -1.78 -5.03 6.41
N ASN A 28 -3.09 -5.14 6.16
CA ASN A 28 -3.61 -5.59 4.87
C ASN A 28 -3.32 -4.59 3.75
N ILE A 29 -3.38 -3.29 4.04
CA ILE A 29 -3.06 -2.23 3.07
C ILE A 29 -1.55 -2.23 2.80
N LEU A 30 -0.72 -2.33 3.85
CA LEU A 30 0.73 -2.34 3.72
C LEU A 30 1.25 -3.58 2.97
N LYS A 31 0.61 -4.74 3.12
CA LYS A 31 0.94 -5.95 2.34
C LYS A 31 0.76 -5.73 0.84
N ALA A 32 -0.19 -4.91 0.41
CA ALA A 32 -0.45 -4.65 -1.01
C ALA A 32 0.70 -3.88 -1.70
N ILE A 33 1.58 -3.23 -0.93
CA ILE A 33 2.73 -2.47 -1.45
C ILE A 33 4.09 -3.05 -1.01
N ASN A 34 4.11 -4.24 -0.39
CA ASN A 34 5.31 -4.84 0.17
C ASN A 34 6.15 -5.62 -0.86
N PHE A 35 6.73 -4.91 -1.83
CA PHE A 35 7.66 -5.50 -2.82
C PHE A 35 9.11 -4.99 -2.64
N LYS A 36 9.37 -4.18 -1.61
CA LYS A 36 10.70 -3.79 -1.13
C LYS A 36 10.72 -3.74 0.39
N ASP A 37 11.91 -3.92 0.96
CA ASP A 37 12.08 -3.96 2.41
C ASP A 37 11.87 -2.62 3.11
N HIS A 38 11.87 -1.50 2.40
CA HIS A 38 11.79 -0.18 2.99
C HIS A 38 10.70 0.67 2.37
N ALA A 39 10.07 1.48 3.21
CA ALA A 39 9.05 2.45 2.82
C ALA A 39 9.34 3.82 3.46
N ALA A 40 9.03 4.88 2.72
CA ALA A 40 8.91 6.23 3.28
C ALA A 40 7.51 6.39 3.89
N CYS A 41 7.46 6.80 5.16
CA CYS A 41 6.25 7.05 5.91
C CYS A 41 6.05 8.56 6.04
N PHE A 42 4.86 9.03 5.67
CA PHE A 42 4.46 10.43 5.75
C PHE A 42 3.19 10.52 6.60
N ALA A 43 3.29 11.15 7.76
CA ALA A 43 2.15 11.48 8.60
C ALA A 43 1.83 12.98 8.46
N THR A 44 0.56 13.29 8.24
CA THR A 44 0.01 14.65 8.20
C THR A 44 -1.33 14.67 8.94
N SER A 45 -1.92 15.84 9.14
CA SER A 45 -3.27 15.97 9.70
C SER A 45 -4.35 15.19 8.93
N ASN A 46 -4.12 14.89 7.64
CA ASN A 46 -5.06 14.14 6.80
C ASN A 46 -4.96 12.62 6.98
N GLY A 47 -3.85 12.11 7.50
CA GLY A 47 -3.62 10.68 7.66
C GLY A 47 -2.18 10.24 7.44
N LEU A 48 -2.03 8.94 7.23
CA LEU A 48 -0.75 8.24 7.13
C LEU A 48 -0.58 7.68 5.71
N LYS A 49 0.52 8.04 5.04
CA LYS A 49 0.90 7.54 3.72
C LYS A 49 2.19 6.74 3.82
N PHE A 50 2.21 5.56 3.23
CA PHE A 50 3.42 4.77 2.99
C PHE A 50 3.72 4.75 1.50
N THR A 51 4.96 5.03 1.14
CA THR A 51 5.45 5.05 -0.23
C THR A 51 6.59 4.06 -0.38
N VAL A 52 6.49 3.15 -1.34
CA VAL A 52 7.54 2.20 -1.71
C VAL A 52 7.94 2.46 -3.15
N GLU A 53 9.24 2.57 -3.41
CA GLU A 53 9.79 2.80 -4.74
C GLU A 53 10.73 1.68 -5.17
N ASN A 54 10.71 1.36 -6.47
CA ASN A 54 11.69 0.49 -7.10
C ASN A 54 12.29 1.15 -8.34
N ALA A 55 13.63 1.21 -8.37
CA ALA A 55 14.43 1.60 -9.53
C ALA A 55 14.00 2.90 -10.23
N LYS A 56 13.39 3.84 -9.50
CA LYS A 56 12.85 5.10 -10.03
C LYS A 56 11.76 4.98 -11.10
N CYS A 57 11.26 3.77 -11.35
CA CYS A 57 10.30 3.52 -12.41
C CYS A 57 8.96 3.00 -11.87
N LEU A 58 8.93 2.47 -10.65
CA LEU A 58 7.71 2.01 -9.97
C LEU A 58 7.60 2.67 -8.60
N GLN A 59 6.44 3.23 -8.31
CA GLN A 59 6.06 3.72 -6.98
C GLN A 59 4.69 3.17 -6.61
N ALA A 60 4.56 2.72 -5.38
CA ALA A 60 3.29 2.31 -4.80
C ALA A 60 3.01 3.12 -3.53
N ASN A 61 1.78 3.62 -3.44
CA ASN A 61 1.32 4.47 -2.36
C ASN A 61 0.17 3.79 -1.63
N ALA A 62 0.32 3.56 -0.32
CA ALA A 62 -0.76 3.18 0.57
C ALA A 62 -1.13 4.40 1.42
N PHE A 63 -2.41 4.80 1.42
CA PHE A 63 -2.88 5.93 2.21
C PHE A 63 -4.04 5.51 3.11
N ILE A 64 -3.93 5.89 4.39
CA ILE A 64 -4.93 5.65 5.42
C ILE A 64 -5.33 7.01 5.99
N GLN A 65 -6.58 7.40 5.78
CA GLN A 65 -7.11 8.67 6.27
C GLN A 65 -7.16 8.69 7.81
N ALA A 66 -6.92 9.88 8.40
CA ALA A 66 -6.92 10.07 9.86
C ALA A 66 -8.21 9.58 10.54
N GLY A 67 -9.36 9.71 9.86
CA GLY A 67 -10.67 9.29 10.39
C GLY A 67 -10.85 7.76 10.55
N ILE A 68 -9.92 6.95 10.05
CA ILE A 68 -9.94 5.49 10.25
C ILE A 68 -9.39 5.11 11.64
N PHE A 69 -8.56 5.97 12.23
CA PHE A 69 -7.91 5.73 13.52
C PHE A 69 -8.81 6.16 14.69
N GLN A 70 -8.75 5.46 15.82
CA GLN A 70 -9.47 5.87 17.03
C GLN A 70 -8.79 7.06 17.72
N GLU A 71 -7.46 7.13 17.64
CA GLU A 71 -6.63 8.26 18.05
C GLU A 71 -5.71 8.59 16.88
N PHE A 72 -5.60 9.87 16.52
CA PHE A 72 -4.62 10.34 15.55
C PHE A 72 -4.19 11.75 15.94
N SER A 73 -2.93 11.91 16.30
CA SER A 73 -2.36 13.17 16.78
C SER A 73 -1.01 13.40 16.12
N ILE A 74 -0.81 14.62 15.65
CA ILE A 74 0.44 15.11 15.08
C ILE A 74 0.71 16.50 15.62
N GLN A 75 1.92 16.74 16.12
CA GLN A 75 2.32 18.04 16.71
C GLN A 75 3.01 18.97 15.70
N GLU A 76 3.41 18.43 14.55
CA GLU A 76 4.09 19.14 13.47
C GLU A 76 3.19 19.17 12.22
N GLU A 77 3.52 20.02 11.24
CA GLU A 77 2.77 20.09 9.97
C GLU A 77 2.83 18.76 9.20
N SER A 78 4.00 18.13 9.20
CA SER A 78 4.23 16.80 8.63
C SER A 78 5.39 16.11 9.32
N VAL A 79 5.25 14.81 9.55
CA VAL A 79 6.31 13.95 10.10
C VAL A 79 6.68 12.94 9.04
N ILE A 80 7.97 12.86 8.69
CA ILE A 80 8.46 11.99 7.63
C ILE A 80 9.63 11.16 8.16
N PHE A 81 9.58 9.86 7.95
CA PHE A 81 10.67 8.95 8.27
C PHE A 81 10.66 7.73 7.35
N ARG A 82 11.82 7.12 7.15
CA ARG A 82 11.94 5.85 6.43
C ARG A 82 11.98 4.70 7.43
N ILE A 83 11.36 3.57 7.08
CA ILE A 83 11.26 2.40 7.96
C ILE A 83 11.45 1.11 7.17
N ASN A 84 11.89 0.05 7.84
CA ASN A 84 11.86 -1.30 7.26
C ASN A 84 10.40 -1.81 7.28
N LEU A 85 9.78 -1.88 6.10
CA LEU A 85 8.39 -2.27 5.90
C LEU A 85 8.17 -3.75 6.22
N THR A 86 9.13 -4.63 5.89
CA THR A 86 9.06 -6.06 6.20
C THR A 86 9.00 -6.28 7.71
N VAL A 87 9.89 -5.64 8.47
CA VAL A 87 9.91 -5.68 9.94
C VAL A 87 8.63 -5.08 10.53
N LEU A 88 8.14 -3.97 9.97
CA LEU A 88 6.87 -3.38 10.40
C LEU A 88 5.71 -4.37 10.21
N LEU A 89 5.63 -5.06 9.07
CA LEU A 89 4.61 -6.06 8.80
C LEU A 89 4.70 -7.27 9.72
N ASP A 90 5.92 -7.75 10.01
CA ASP A 90 6.15 -8.83 10.97
C ASP A 90 5.64 -8.43 12.36
N CYS A 91 5.93 -7.20 12.81
CA CYS A 91 5.44 -6.68 14.08
C CYS A 91 3.91 -6.56 14.10
N LEU A 92 3.31 -6.03 13.03
CA LEU A 92 1.85 -5.86 12.91
C LEU A 92 1.09 -7.19 12.86
N THR A 93 1.79 -8.31 12.60
CA THR A 93 1.19 -9.64 12.48
C THR A 93 1.75 -10.64 13.50
N ILE A 94 2.34 -10.15 14.59
CA ILE A 94 3.04 -10.99 15.57
C ILE A 94 2.14 -12.03 16.25
N PHE A 95 0.86 -11.73 16.44
CA PHE A 95 -0.12 -12.68 16.98
C PHE A 95 -0.67 -13.67 15.94
N GLY A 96 -0.13 -13.62 14.71
CA GLY A 96 -0.45 -14.51 13.61
C GLY A 96 -1.39 -13.88 12.57
N ALA A 97 -1.28 -14.37 11.34
CA ALA A 97 -2.16 -13.98 10.24
C ALA A 97 -3.45 -14.82 10.14
N SER A 98 -3.57 -15.89 10.94
CA SER A 98 -4.64 -16.87 10.83
C SER A 98 -5.94 -16.37 11.45
N ALA A 99 -6.97 -16.31 10.61
CA ALA A 99 -8.29 -15.76 10.87
C ALA A 99 -9.17 -16.64 11.79
N VAL A 100 -8.68 -17.02 12.97
CA VAL A 100 -9.61 -17.46 14.02
C VAL A 100 -10.22 -16.19 14.62
N PRO A 101 -11.55 -16.01 14.61
CA PRO A 101 -12.20 -14.77 15.05
C PRO A 101 -12.24 -14.65 16.59
N ALA A 102 -11.14 -14.92 17.28
CA ALA A 102 -11.11 -14.92 18.74
C ALA A 102 -10.88 -13.53 19.35
N SER A 103 -10.15 -12.63 18.68
CA SER A 103 -10.00 -11.24 19.12
C SER A 103 -9.29 -10.40 18.06
N PRO A 104 -9.69 -9.13 17.82
CA PRO A 104 -8.87 -8.22 17.03
C PRO A 104 -7.61 -7.84 17.82
N THR A 105 -6.48 -7.71 17.11
CA THR A 105 -5.27 -7.13 17.68
C THR A 105 -5.38 -5.61 17.67
N ALA A 106 -5.45 -4.96 18.83
CA ALA A 106 -5.41 -3.51 18.89
C ALA A 106 -3.96 -3.01 18.83
N LEU A 107 -3.75 -1.81 18.28
CA LEU A 107 -2.46 -1.22 17.94
C LEU A 107 -2.41 0.23 18.41
N LYS A 108 -1.30 0.63 19.02
CA LYS A 108 -0.91 2.02 19.19
C LYS A 108 0.49 2.24 18.59
N MET A 109 0.64 3.26 17.76
CA MET A 109 1.92 3.67 17.18
C MET A 109 2.32 5.01 17.78
N CYS A 110 3.58 5.14 18.21
CA CYS A 110 4.10 6.37 18.78
C CYS A 110 5.48 6.68 18.18
N TYR A 111 5.71 7.94 17.82
CA TYR A 111 6.99 8.41 17.28
C TYR A 111 7.38 9.73 17.94
N ARG A 112 8.58 9.78 18.53
CA ARG A 112 9.10 10.96 19.27
C ARG A 112 9.68 12.04 18.37
N GLY A 113 9.91 11.73 17.09
CA GLY A 113 10.50 12.66 16.14
C GLY A 113 11.85 12.17 15.65
N TYR A 114 12.52 13.05 14.91
CA TYR A 114 13.76 12.73 14.21
C TYR A 114 14.80 12.04 15.13
N GLY A 115 15.46 11.00 14.59
CA GLY A 115 16.48 10.21 15.30
C GLY A 115 15.95 9.19 16.31
N HIS A 116 14.63 9.12 16.57
CA HIS A 116 14.02 8.16 17.49
C HIS A 116 13.39 6.98 16.75
N PRO A 117 13.20 5.81 17.39
CA PRO A 117 12.49 4.69 16.78
C PRO A 117 10.97 4.95 16.70
N LEU A 118 10.30 4.23 15.80
CA LEU A 118 8.86 4.01 15.88
C LEU A 118 8.55 2.94 16.93
N MET A 119 7.71 3.28 17.89
CA MET A 119 7.22 2.36 18.92
C MET A 119 5.85 1.83 18.52
N LEU A 120 5.65 0.52 18.64
CA LEU A 120 4.36 -0.14 18.44
C LEU A 120 3.97 -0.85 19.73
N PHE A 121 2.74 -0.64 20.17
CA PHE A 121 2.12 -1.37 21.27
C PHE A 121 0.96 -2.17 20.69
N LEU A 122 1.05 -3.49 20.74
CA LEU A 122 0.01 -4.39 20.25
C LEU A 122 -0.61 -5.15 21.41
N GLU A 123 -1.93 -5.31 21.39
CA GLU A 123 -2.70 -6.03 22.40
C GLU A 123 -3.63 -7.04 21.74
N GLU A 124 -3.59 -8.28 22.19
CA GLU A 124 -4.57 -9.30 21.81
C GLU A 124 -4.88 -10.20 23.00
N GLY A 125 -6.16 -10.23 23.41
CA GLY A 125 -6.62 -11.15 24.47
C GLY A 125 -5.94 -10.92 25.83
N GLY A 126 -5.52 -9.69 26.13
CA GLY A 126 -4.76 -9.32 27.33
C GLY A 126 -3.26 -9.54 27.23
N VAL A 127 -2.75 -10.07 26.12
CA VAL A 127 -1.31 -10.21 25.87
C VAL A 127 -0.80 -8.95 25.17
N MET A 128 0.21 -8.31 25.76
CA MET A 128 0.84 -7.10 25.23
C MET A 128 2.18 -7.42 24.56
N THR A 129 2.42 -6.84 23.39
CA THR A 129 3.72 -6.82 22.71
C THR A 129 4.15 -5.38 22.47
N VAL A 130 5.43 -5.08 22.75
CA VAL A 130 6.04 -3.78 22.40
C VAL A 130 7.14 -4.01 21.37
N CYS A 131 7.02 -3.35 20.22
CA CYS A 131 8.04 -3.37 19.18
C CYS A 131 8.72 -2.01 19.09
N LYS A 132 10.04 -2.02 18.91
CA LYS A 132 10.87 -0.83 18.70
C LYS A 132 11.56 -0.96 17.36
N ILE A 133 11.13 -0.17 16.37
CA ILE A 133 11.66 -0.22 15.01
C ILE A 133 12.46 1.05 14.74
N ASN A 134 13.75 0.90 14.43
CA ASN A 134 14.61 2.04 14.10
C ASN A 134 14.15 2.68 12.79
N THR A 135 14.05 4.01 12.79
CA THR A 135 13.78 4.80 11.57
C THR A 135 15.08 5.22 10.91
N GLN A 136 15.01 5.53 9.62
CA GLN A 136 16.08 6.13 8.83
C GLN A 136 15.65 7.50 8.31
N GLU A 137 16.64 8.28 7.86
CA GLU A 137 16.40 9.55 7.17
C GLU A 137 15.58 9.29 5.89
N PRO A 138 14.56 10.14 5.60
CA PRO A 138 13.79 10.03 4.37
C PRO A 138 14.69 10.17 3.13
N GLU A 139 14.48 9.30 2.14
CA GLU A 139 15.04 9.49 0.81
C GLU A 139 14.10 10.36 -0.02
N GLU A 140 14.62 11.11 -1.00
CA GLU A 140 13.78 11.83 -1.95
C GLU A 140 12.88 10.85 -2.71
N THR A 141 11.57 10.98 -2.53
CA THR A 141 10.58 10.24 -3.31
C THR A 141 10.32 10.95 -4.63
N LEU A 142 10.19 10.19 -5.70
CA LEU A 142 9.83 10.72 -7.01
C LEU A 142 8.40 11.23 -7.02
N ASP A 143 8.21 12.38 -7.64
CA ASP A 143 6.90 12.90 -7.94
C ASP A 143 6.49 12.47 -9.36
N PHE A 144 5.61 11.47 -9.44
CA PHE A 144 4.96 11.11 -10.69
C PHE A 144 3.75 12.02 -10.87
N ASP A 145 3.92 13.14 -11.58
CA ASP A 145 2.83 14.08 -11.87
C ASP A 145 1.76 13.45 -12.78
N PHE A 146 0.81 12.77 -12.15
CA PHE A 146 -0.35 12.15 -12.79
C PHE A 146 -1.53 13.13 -12.82
N CYS A 147 -1.36 14.28 -13.46
CA CYS A 147 -2.44 15.25 -13.66
C CYS A 147 -3.58 14.65 -14.50
N SER A 148 -4.80 14.65 -13.94
CA SER A 148 -6.01 14.13 -14.60
C SER A 148 -6.32 14.75 -15.97
N THR A 149 -5.79 15.94 -16.25
CA THR A 149 -5.92 16.63 -17.55
C THR A 149 -5.15 15.95 -18.67
N ASN A 150 -4.15 15.13 -18.35
CA ASN A 150 -3.25 14.50 -19.32
C ASN A 150 -3.55 13.00 -19.53
N VAL A 151 -4.70 12.51 -19.02
CA VAL A 151 -5.10 11.12 -19.15
C VAL A 151 -5.74 10.89 -20.51
N VAL A 152 -5.03 10.18 -21.40
CA VAL A 152 -5.51 9.86 -22.76
C VAL A 152 -6.66 8.85 -22.76
N ASN A 153 -6.51 7.77 -21.98
CA ASN A 153 -7.48 6.69 -21.89
C ASN A 153 -7.73 6.33 -20.41
N LYS A 154 -8.98 6.06 -20.04
CA LYS A 154 -9.40 5.68 -18.68
C LYS A 154 -10.37 4.51 -18.73
N ILE A 155 -10.07 3.46 -18.00
CA ILE A 155 -10.96 2.30 -17.79
C ILE A 155 -11.10 2.07 -16.28
N ILE A 156 -12.31 1.77 -15.83
CA ILE A 156 -12.59 1.23 -14.49
C ILE A 156 -13.11 -0.19 -14.70
N LEU A 157 -12.41 -1.16 -14.13
CA LEU A 157 -12.69 -2.59 -14.26
C LEU A 157 -12.86 -3.17 -12.86
N GLN A 158 -13.83 -4.07 -12.70
CA GLN A 158 -14.02 -4.84 -11.48
C GLN A 158 -12.76 -5.66 -11.16
N SER A 159 -12.30 -5.60 -9.91
CA SER A 159 -11.01 -6.21 -9.52
C SER A 159 -10.96 -7.72 -9.73
N GLU A 160 -12.11 -8.41 -9.69
CA GLU A 160 -12.20 -9.84 -9.99
C GLU A 160 -11.75 -10.16 -11.42
N GLY A 161 -12.11 -9.31 -12.39
CA GLY A 161 -11.66 -9.45 -13.78
C GLY A 161 -10.15 -9.35 -13.94
N LEU A 162 -9.47 -8.51 -13.15
CA LEU A 162 -8.00 -8.42 -13.13
C LEU A 162 -7.35 -9.59 -12.41
N LYS A 163 -7.98 -10.12 -11.37
CA LYS A 163 -7.46 -11.27 -10.62
C LYS A 163 -7.32 -12.49 -11.53
N GLU A 164 -8.35 -12.78 -12.32
CA GLU A 164 -8.31 -13.83 -13.34
C GLU A 164 -7.26 -13.54 -14.42
N ALA A 165 -7.13 -12.27 -14.83
CA ALA A 165 -6.10 -11.85 -15.78
C ALA A 165 -4.71 -12.24 -15.31
N PHE A 166 -4.37 -11.80 -14.10
CA PHE A 166 -3.03 -11.91 -13.55
C PHE A 166 -2.68 -13.34 -13.16
N SER A 167 -3.65 -14.22 -12.94
CA SER A 167 -3.38 -15.66 -12.78
C SER A 167 -3.00 -16.36 -14.08
N GLU A 168 -3.42 -15.84 -15.23
CA GLU A 168 -3.17 -16.44 -16.56
C GLU A 168 -1.98 -15.81 -17.29
N LEU A 169 -1.43 -14.70 -16.78
CA LEU A 169 -0.28 -14.04 -17.40
C LEU A 169 0.96 -14.95 -17.39
N ASP A 170 1.63 -15.00 -18.54
CA ASP A 170 2.92 -15.70 -18.67
C ASP A 170 4.03 -14.90 -17.98
N MET A 171 4.40 -15.33 -16.77
CA MET A 171 5.45 -14.73 -15.95
C MET A 171 6.87 -14.95 -16.51
N THR A 172 7.04 -15.74 -17.58
CA THR A 172 8.32 -15.82 -18.31
C THR A 172 8.53 -14.64 -19.25
N SER A 173 7.47 -13.88 -19.54
CA SER A 173 7.58 -12.69 -20.35
C SER A 173 8.18 -11.54 -19.57
N ASP A 174 9.10 -10.86 -20.24
CA ASP A 174 9.71 -9.65 -19.72
C ASP A 174 8.86 -8.43 -19.99
N ILE A 175 7.71 -8.57 -20.66
CA ILE A 175 6.93 -7.40 -21.06
C ILE A 175 5.46 -7.67 -20.81
N LEU A 176 4.85 -6.78 -20.04
CA LEU A 176 3.40 -6.62 -20.06
C LEU A 176 3.06 -5.47 -20.99
N GLN A 177 2.36 -5.79 -22.07
CA GLN A 177 1.82 -4.81 -23.00
C GLN A 177 0.35 -4.57 -22.69
N ILE A 178 0.00 -3.30 -22.51
CA ILE A 178 -1.35 -2.82 -22.28
C ILE A 178 -1.79 -2.04 -23.53
N THR A 179 -2.87 -2.51 -24.16
CA THR A 179 -3.49 -1.81 -25.30
C THR A 179 -4.87 -1.31 -24.90
N MET A 180 -5.12 -0.02 -25.11
CA MET A 180 -6.42 0.65 -24.89
C MET A 180 -6.83 1.33 -26.20
N SER A 181 -8.06 1.15 -26.66
CA SER A 181 -8.52 1.67 -27.96
C SER A 181 -10.04 1.94 -27.96
N PRO A 182 -10.53 2.95 -28.70
CA PRO A 182 -11.97 3.11 -28.96
C PRO A 182 -12.55 1.96 -29.80
N THR A 183 -11.71 1.17 -30.47
CA THR A 183 -12.08 0.06 -31.36
C THR A 183 -11.58 -1.28 -30.83
N LYS A 184 -12.11 -2.39 -31.34
CA LYS A 184 -11.66 -3.75 -30.97
C LYS A 184 -10.12 -3.85 -31.06
N PRO A 185 -9.44 -4.44 -30.06
CA PRO A 185 -10.00 -5.24 -28.96
C PRO A 185 -10.48 -4.45 -27.73
N TYR A 186 -10.51 -3.11 -27.79
CA TYR A 186 -10.86 -2.19 -26.70
C TYR A 186 -9.84 -2.14 -25.59
N PHE A 187 -9.77 -3.16 -24.73
CA PHE A 187 -8.76 -3.27 -23.69
C PHE A 187 -8.11 -4.65 -23.78
N ARG A 188 -6.79 -4.69 -23.93
CA ARG A 188 -6.02 -5.92 -24.06
C ARG A 188 -4.80 -5.89 -23.15
N LEU A 189 -4.61 -6.97 -22.42
CA LEU A 189 -3.35 -7.30 -21.76
C LEU A 189 -2.62 -8.35 -22.60
N SER A 190 -1.31 -8.20 -22.79
CA SER A 190 -0.53 -9.14 -23.58
C SER A 190 0.84 -9.40 -22.97
N THR A 191 1.23 -10.67 -22.95
CA THR A 191 2.57 -11.13 -22.59
C THR A 191 3.16 -11.92 -23.74
N PHE A 192 4.49 -11.88 -23.86
CA PHE A 192 5.27 -12.52 -24.91
C PHE A 192 6.37 -13.34 -24.24
N GLY A 193 6.04 -14.58 -23.85
CA GLY A 193 6.96 -15.46 -23.15
C GLY A 193 7.60 -16.48 -24.08
N ASN A 194 8.34 -17.42 -23.48
CA ASN A 194 9.13 -18.40 -24.24
C ASN A 194 8.26 -19.39 -25.04
N ALA A 195 7.04 -19.65 -24.57
CA ALA A 195 6.11 -20.61 -25.16
C ALA A 195 5.15 -20.00 -26.19
N GLY A 196 5.16 -18.67 -26.36
CA GLY A 196 4.28 -17.95 -27.27
C GLY A 196 3.75 -16.65 -26.67
N SER A 197 2.76 -16.06 -27.35
CA SER A 197 2.08 -14.86 -26.88
C SER A 197 0.73 -15.20 -26.26
N ALA A 198 0.42 -14.59 -25.12
CA ALA A 198 -0.89 -14.63 -24.49
C ALA A 198 -1.58 -13.27 -24.67
N HIS A 199 -2.88 -13.29 -24.96
CA HIS A 199 -3.70 -12.09 -25.11
C HIS A 199 -4.98 -12.26 -24.32
N LEU A 200 -5.30 -11.28 -23.49
CA LEU A 200 -6.56 -11.23 -22.75
C LEU A 200 -7.32 -9.96 -23.12
N ASP A 201 -8.51 -10.14 -23.67
CA ASP A 201 -9.34 -9.08 -24.23
C ASP A 201 -10.56 -8.82 -23.34
N TYR A 202 -10.79 -7.55 -23.02
CA TYR A 202 -12.00 -7.08 -22.35
C TYR A 202 -12.80 -6.22 -23.33
N PRO A 203 -13.93 -6.75 -23.84
CA PRO A 203 -14.89 -5.95 -24.59
C PRO A 203 -15.37 -4.74 -23.77
N LYS A 204 -15.61 -3.60 -24.43
CA LYS A 204 -16.13 -2.40 -23.76
C LYS A 204 -17.49 -2.59 -23.08
N ASP A 205 -18.24 -3.61 -23.52
CA ASP A 205 -19.57 -4.01 -23.06
C ASP A 205 -19.52 -5.24 -22.12
N SER A 206 -18.33 -5.63 -21.66
CA SER A 206 -18.17 -6.66 -20.62
C SER A 206 -18.81 -6.19 -19.31
N ASP A 207 -19.49 -7.09 -18.60
CA ASP A 207 -20.04 -6.84 -17.26
C ASP A 207 -18.97 -6.46 -16.23
N LEU A 208 -17.71 -6.78 -16.51
CA LEU A 208 -16.57 -6.42 -15.67
C LEU A 208 -16.17 -4.94 -15.83
N ILE A 209 -16.57 -4.27 -16.92
CA ILE A 209 -16.21 -2.88 -17.21
C ILE A 209 -17.27 -1.94 -16.60
N GLU A 210 -16.87 -1.16 -15.60
CA GLU A 210 -17.74 -0.16 -14.96
C GLU A 210 -17.69 1.19 -15.68
N ALA A 211 -16.54 1.54 -16.25
CA ALA A 211 -16.39 2.75 -17.04
C ALA A 211 -15.37 2.57 -18.16
N PHE A 212 -15.71 3.04 -19.36
CA PHE A 212 -14.84 2.96 -20.53
C PHE A 212 -14.74 4.32 -21.23
N HIS A 213 -13.60 4.97 -21.11
CA HIS A 213 -13.30 6.27 -21.71
C HIS A 213 -11.98 6.18 -22.46
N CYS A 214 -12.00 5.57 -23.65
CA CYS A 214 -10.85 5.54 -24.55
C CYS A 214 -11.17 6.32 -25.81
N THR A 215 -10.41 7.38 -26.09
CA THR A 215 -10.56 8.22 -27.29
C THR A 215 -9.50 7.93 -28.35
N GLU A 216 -8.36 7.40 -27.94
CA GLU A 216 -7.22 7.11 -28.80
C GLU A 216 -6.72 5.68 -28.62
N THR A 217 -6.17 5.09 -29.68
CA THR A 217 -5.49 3.80 -29.56
C THR A 217 -4.10 4.03 -29.00
N GLN A 218 -3.84 3.51 -27.81
CA GLN A 218 -2.53 3.51 -27.17
C GLN A 218 -2.10 2.10 -26.83
N THR A 219 -0.83 1.81 -27.08
CA THR A 219 -0.18 0.57 -26.69
C THR A 219 1.08 0.91 -25.92
N ASN A 220 1.06 0.60 -24.63
CA ASN A 220 2.19 0.83 -23.73
C ASN A 220 2.77 -0.53 -23.35
N SER A 221 4.06 -0.73 -23.60
CA SER A 221 4.80 -1.91 -23.15
C SER A 221 5.91 -1.48 -22.21
N ARG A 222 6.06 -2.17 -21.08
CA ARG A 222 7.16 -1.94 -20.15
C ARG A 222 7.84 -3.27 -19.83
N ASP A 223 9.18 -3.22 -19.78
CA ASP A 223 9.98 -4.34 -19.32
C ASP A 223 9.72 -4.61 -17.82
N THR A 224 9.41 -5.85 -17.46
CA THR A 224 9.07 -6.32 -16.11
C THR A 224 10.32 -6.70 -15.32
N ARG A 225 11.51 -6.76 -15.96
CA ARG A 225 12.80 -7.04 -15.31
C ARG A 225 13.49 -5.79 -14.74
N GLU A 226 12.98 -4.58 -14.99
CA GLU A 226 13.51 -3.29 -14.52
C GLU A 226 12.61 -2.54 -13.52
#